data_AF-A0A2S7WEP8-F1
#
_entry.id   AF-A0A2S7WEP8-F1
#
_cell.length_a   1.000
_cell.length_b   1.000
_cell.length_c   1.000
_cell.angle_alpha   90.00
_cell.angle_beta   90.00
_cell.angle_gamma   90.00
#
_symmetry.space_group_name_H-M   'P 1'
#
loop_
_entity.id
_entity.type
_entity.pdbx_description
1 polymer ?
#
loop_
_entity_poly.entity_id
_entity_poly.type
_entity_poly.pdbx_seq_one_letter_code
_entity_poly.pdbx_strand_id
1 'polypeptide(L)'
;MEIEDPERHYYPILRGSELDVAYKFYNRGTEPLIIYEVQASCGCIEVDYPTGSVGQDDFGFITLNYDSAKNIGYVEFYITIIANTEKDIFTTVKFDLNVVTSPHYTQDYEEIYMERRRQKLAGEVDGDLTKQGYYVDFDKTVR
;
A
#
# COMPACT_ATOMS: atom_id res chain seq x y z
N MET A 1 -18.13 -23.96 2.87
CA MET A 1 -17.78 -22.64 3.43
C MET A 1 -18.62 -21.58 2.74
N GLU A 2 -19.21 -20.67 3.50
CA GLU A 2 -19.97 -19.53 2.98
C GLU A 2 -19.33 -18.25 3.54
N ILE A 3 -19.06 -17.27 2.69
CA ILE A 3 -18.46 -15.98 3.08
C ILE A 3 -19.54 -14.91 2.92
N GLU A 4 -19.77 -14.11 3.97
CA GLU A 4 -20.88 -13.16 4.02
C GLU A 4 -20.75 -12.03 2.99
N ASP A 5 -19.52 -11.55 2.79
CA ASP A 5 -19.22 -10.44 1.89
C ASP A 5 -17.85 -10.65 1.22
N PRO A 6 -17.80 -11.35 0.07
CA PRO A 6 -16.56 -11.73 -0.58
C PRO A 6 -15.93 -10.60 -1.41
N GLU A 7 -16.68 -9.55 -1.77
CA GLU A 7 -16.20 -8.43 -2.59
C GLU A 7 -16.38 -7.12 -1.84
N ARG A 8 -15.27 -6.49 -1.44
CA ARG A 8 -15.31 -5.29 -0.59
C ARG A 8 -14.67 -4.08 -1.23
N HIS A 9 -15.32 -2.93 -1.09
CA HIS A 9 -14.82 -1.65 -1.56
C HIS A 9 -14.56 -0.72 -0.38
N TYR A 10 -13.32 -0.27 -0.22
CA TYR A 10 -12.94 0.61 0.88
C TYR A 10 -12.73 2.05 0.40
N TYR A 11 -12.87 2.99 1.35
CA TYR A 11 -12.55 4.38 1.09
C TYR A 11 -11.06 4.58 0.83
N PRO A 12 -10.68 5.64 0.10
CA PRO A 12 -9.28 5.96 -0.13
C PRO A 12 -8.52 6.18 1.19
N ILE A 13 -7.31 5.65 1.28
CA ILE A 13 -6.42 5.81 2.44
C ILE A 13 -5.14 6.55 2.07
N LEU A 14 -4.50 7.18 3.05
CA LEU A 14 -3.21 7.82 2.85
C LEU A 14 -2.11 6.77 2.73
N ARG A 15 -1.17 6.98 1.81
CA ARG A 15 0.03 6.14 1.69
C ARG A 15 0.78 6.05 3.02
N GLY A 16 1.12 4.83 3.41
CA GLY A 16 1.79 4.53 4.69
C GLY A 16 0.83 4.33 5.86
N SER A 17 -0.48 4.29 5.60
CA SER A 17 -1.47 3.83 6.56
C SER A 17 -1.64 2.31 6.47
N GLU A 18 -2.13 1.72 7.55
CA GLU A 18 -2.55 0.32 7.63
C GLU A 18 -4.08 0.22 7.51
N LEU A 19 -4.57 -0.87 6.91
CA LEU A 19 -5.98 -1.20 6.81
C LEU A 19 -6.22 -2.62 7.30
N ASP A 20 -7.01 -2.76 8.35
CA ASP A 20 -7.47 -4.06 8.85
C ASP A 20 -8.78 -4.47 8.18
N VAL A 21 -8.78 -5.67 7.58
CA VAL A 21 -9.92 -6.24 6.87
C VAL A 21 -10.24 -7.61 7.46
N ALA A 22 -11.46 -7.80 7.98
CA ALA A 22 -11.89 -9.08 8.54
C ALA A 22 -13.02 -9.72 7.73
N TYR A 23 -12.77 -10.85 7.08
CA TYR A 23 -13.79 -11.64 6.39
C TYR A 23 -14.40 -12.65 7.34
N LYS A 24 -15.71 -12.57 7.53
CA LYS A 24 -16.47 -13.57 8.29
C LYS A 24 -16.90 -14.70 7.36
N PHE A 25 -16.61 -15.93 7.76
CA PHE A 25 -17.03 -17.13 7.05
C PHE A 25 -17.79 -18.07 7.98
N TYR A 26 -18.69 -18.86 7.41
CA TYR A 26 -19.51 -19.85 8.09
C TYR A 26 -19.24 -21.24 7.52
N ASN A 27 -19.22 -22.24 8.41
CA ASN A 27 -19.22 -23.63 8.01
C ASN A 27 -20.66 -24.15 7.88
N ARG A 28 -21.22 -24.06 6.67
CA ARG A 28 -22.53 -24.67 6.32
C ARG A 28 -22.45 -26.17 5.97
N GLY A 29 -21.27 -26.78 6.13
CA GLY A 29 -21.08 -28.21 5.89
C GLY A 29 -21.51 -29.06 7.07
N THR A 30 -21.64 -30.37 6.84
CA THR A 30 -21.89 -31.36 7.90
C THR A 30 -20.61 -31.82 8.60
N GLU A 31 -19.45 -31.59 7.97
CA GLU A 31 -18.13 -31.94 8.49
C GLU A 31 -17.40 -30.71 9.04
N PRO A 32 -16.43 -30.88 9.96
CA PRO A 32 -15.58 -29.80 10.42
C PRO A 32 -14.78 -29.18 9.26
N LEU A 33 -14.85 -27.86 9.13
CA LEU A 33 -14.13 -27.09 8.13
C LEU A 33 -12.70 -26.85 8.61
N ILE A 34 -11.73 -27.21 7.78
CA ILE A 34 -10.30 -27.03 7.99
C ILE A 34 -9.77 -26.13 6.89
N ILE A 35 -9.17 -25.01 7.29
CA ILE A 35 -8.45 -24.11 6.39
C ILE A 35 -7.01 -24.60 6.34
N TYR A 36 -6.56 -25.01 5.15
CA TYR A 36 -5.20 -25.47 4.94
C TYR A 36 -4.22 -24.31 4.79
N GLU A 37 -4.62 -23.31 4.00
CA GLU A 37 -3.76 -22.18 3.68
C GLU A 37 -4.61 -21.00 3.20
N VAL A 38 -4.14 -19.79 3.46
CA VAL A 38 -4.69 -18.55 2.89
C VAL A 38 -3.56 -17.79 2.22
N GLN A 39 -3.68 -17.58 0.91
CA GLN A 39 -2.68 -16.93 0.07
C GLN A 39 -3.17 -15.55 -0.35
N ALA A 40 -2.44 -14.50 0.01
CA ALA A 40 -2.68 -13.14 -0.46
C ALA A 40 -1.94 -12.86 -1.79
N SER A 41 -2.54 -12.04 -2.65
CA SER A 41 -1.91 -11.65 -3.93
C SER A 41 -0.70 -10.73 -3.77
N CYS A 42 -0.55 -10.03 -2.63
CA CYS A 42 0.55 -9.14 -2.33
C CYS A 42 1.21 -9.52 -1.00
N GLY A 43 2.55 -9.56 -0.98
CA GLY A 43 3.32 -9.71 0.27
C GLY A 43 3.30 -8.47 1.19
N CYS A 44 2.49 -7.46 0.86
CA CYS A 44 2.19 -6.31 1.70
C CYS A 44 0.95 -6.53 2.59
N ILE A 45 0.36 -7.73 2.53
CA ILE A 45 -0.80 -8.14 3.32
C ILE A 45 -0.34 -9.24 4.27
N GLU A 46 -0.46 -9.00 5.56
CA GLU A 46 -0.34 -10.03 6.59
C GLU A 46 -1.70 -10.71 6.79
N VAL A 47 -1.70 -12.03 6.90
CA VAL A 47 -2.93 -12.83 6.96
C VAL A 47 -2.92 -13.65 8.24
N ASP A 48 -4.01 -13.54 9.00
CA ASP A 48 -4.28 -14.37 10.17
C ASP A 48 -5.62 -15.10 9.99
N TYR A 49 -5.62 -16.39 10.31
CA TYR A 49 -6.75 -17.29 10.11
C TYR A 49 -6.74 -18.39 11.17
N PRO A 50 -7.89 -18.97 11.51
CA PRO A 50 -7.96 -20.04 12.50
C PRO A 50 -7.24 -21.28 12.00
N THR A 51 -6.28 -21.77 12.81
CA THR A 51 -5.55 -23.03 12.56
C THR A 51 -6.31 -24.27 13.05
N GLY A 52 -7.38 -24.07 13.83
CA GLY A 52 -8.26 -25.13 14.31
C GLY A 52 -9.37 -25.49 13.32
N SER A 53 -10.03 -26.61 13.57
CA SER A 53 -11.26 -26.98 12.85
C SER A 53 -12.44 -26.10 13.28
N VAL A 54 -13.19 -25.57 12.32
CA VAL A 54 -14.44 -24.83 12.55
C VAL A 54 -15.61 -25.81 12.52
N GLY A 55 -16.39 -25.86 13.60
CA GLY A 55 -17.51 -26.78 13.77
C GLY A 55 -18.64 -26.55 12.76
N GLN A 56 -19.60 -27.48 12.69
CA GLN A 56 -20.81 -27.31 11.89
C GLN A 56 -21.60 -26.09 12.38
N ASP A 57 -22.07 -25.27 11.42
CA ASP A 57 -22.79 -24.01 11.65
C ASP A 57 -22.05 -22.95 12.47
N ASP A 58 -20.78 -23.22 12.80
CA ASP A 58 -19.92 -22.27 13.46
C ASP A 58 -19.30 -21.29 12.45
N PHE A 59 -18.75 -20.19 12.97
CA PHE A 59 -18.14 -19.14 12.16
C PHE A 59 -16.71 -18.85 12.59
N GLY A 60 -15.93 -18.37 11.62
CA GLY A 60 -14.58 -17.89 11.86
C GLY A 60 -14.33 -16.56 11.16
N PHE A 61 -13.16 -16.00 11.41
CA PHE A 61 -12.69 -14.79 10.78
C PHE A 61 -11.36 -15.03 10.10
N ILE A 62 -11.19 -14.44 8.92
CA ILE A 62 -9.90 -14.30 8.26
C ILE A 62 -9.57 -12.81 8.31
N THR A 63 -8.53 -12.46 9.05
CA THR A 63 -8.07 -11.09 9.24
C THR A 63 -6.88 -10.81 8.34
N LEU A 64 -6.96 -9.71 7.61
CA LEU A 64 -5.92 -9.23 6.72
C LEU A 64 -5.48 -7.86 7.21
N ASN A 65 -4.19 -7.68 7.43
CA ASN A 65 -3.60 -6.38 7.71
C ASN A 65 -2.82 -5.93 6.47
N TYR A 66 -3.27 -4.85 5.85
CA TYR A 66 -2.70 -4.32 4.62
C TYR A 66 -1.85 -3.07 4.88
N ASP A 67 -0.57 -3.10 4.50
CA ASP A 67 0.33 -1.96 4.51
C ASP A 67 0.35 -1.24 3.15
N SER A 68 -0.13 0.01 3.15
CA SER A 68 -0.19 0.86 1.94
C SER A 68 1.13 1.57 1.59
N ALA A 69 2.20 1.44 2.38
CA ALA A 69 3.46 2.18 2.17
C ALA A 69 4.06 1.99 0.77
N LYS A 70 3.86 0.80 0.17
CA LYS A 70 4.42 0.41 -1.12
C LYS A 70 3.49 0.64 -2.31
N ASN A 71 2.26 1.09 -2.08
CA ASN A 71 1.22 1.22 -3.09
C ASN A 71 0.80 2.68 -3.30
N ILE A 72 0.40 3.04 -4.52
CA ILE A 72 -0.15 4.36 -4.88
C ILE A 72 -1.19 4.15 -5.98
N GLY A 73 -2.33 4.83 -5.89
CA GLY A 73 -3.44 4.72 -6.83
C GLY A 73 -4.40 3.59 -6.49
N TYR A 74 -5.25 3.24 -7.46
CA TYR A 74 -6.21 2.14 -7.33
C TYR A 74 -5.48 0.81 -7.19
N VAL A 75 -5.85 0.05 -6.17
CA VAL A 75 -5.34 -1.29 -5.91
C VAL A 75 -6.51 -2.24 -5.69
N GLU A 76 -6.34 -3.46 -6.18
CA GLU A 76 -7.28 -4.56 -6.01
C GLU A 76 -6.48 -5.79 -5.58
N PHE A 77 -6.90 -6.40 -4.49
CA PHE A 77 -6.25 -7.58 -3.91
C PHE A 77 -7.18 -8.77 -3.93
N TYR A 78 -6.59 -9.93 -4.20
CA TYR A 78 -7.28 -11.21 -4.23
C TYR A 78 -6.66 -12.11 -3.17
N ILE A 79 -7.50 -12.78 -2.40
CA ILE A 79 -7.10 -13.67 -1.32
C ILE A 79 -7.73 -15.02 -1.58
N THR A 80 -6.87 -16.02 -1.81
CA THR A 80 -7.26 -17.39 -2.10
C THR A 80 -7.20 -18.21 -0.83
N ILE A 81 -8.33 -18.79 -0.46
CA ILE A 81 -8.50 -19.63 0.72
C ILE A 81 -8.58 -21.08 0.24
N ILE A 82 -7.73 -21.93 0.79
CA ILE A 82 -7.67 -23.35 0.49
C ILE A 82 -8.26 -24.11 1.68
N ALA A 83 -9.35 -24.84 1.47
CA ALA A 83 -10.05 -25.57 2.54
C ALA A 83 -10.59 -26.94 2.08
N ASN A 84 -10.99 -27.78 3.03
CA ASN A 84 -11.59 -29.10 2.78
C ASN A 84 -13.08 -29.03 2.34
N THR A 85 -13.39 -28.18 1.38
CA THR A 85 -14.75 -27.96 0.89
C THR A 85 -15.11 -28.89 -0.27
N GLU A 86 -16.33 -29.44 -0.27
CA GLU A 86 -16.79 -30.42 -1.27
C GLU A 86 -16.91 -29.86 -2.70
N LYS A 87 -17.32 -28.59 -2.85
CA LYS A 87 -17.58 -27.98 -4.16
C LYS A 87 -16.32 -27.43 -4.81
N ASP A 88 -15.64 -26.54 -4.10
CA ASP A 88 -14.46 -25.84 -4.58
C ASP A 88 -13.41 -25.84 -3.48
N ILE A 89 -12.25 -26.43 -3.75
CA ILE A 89 -11.11 -26.43 -2.81
C ILE A 89 -10.56 -25.02 -2.62
N PHE A 90 -10.70 -24.17 -3.64
CA PHE A 90 -10.23 -22.80 -3.67
C PHE A 90 -11.42 -21.84 -3.60
N THR A 91 -11.45 -20.97 -2.60
CA THR A 91 -12.39 -19.86 -2.52
C THR A 91 -11.63 -18.55 -2.56
N THR A 92 -12.05 -17.62 -3.41
CA THR A 92 -11.38 -16.33 -3.54
C THR A 92 -12.26 -15.21 -2.99
N VAL A 93 -11.68 -14.33 -2.19
CA VAL A 93 -12.27 -13.04 -1.79
C VAL A 93 -11.43 -11.91 -2.36
N LYS A 94 -12.05 -10.74 -2.56
CA LYS A 94 -11.36 -9.56 -3.06
C LYS A 94 -11.73 -8.31 -2.27
N PHE A 95 -10.78 -7.39 -2.20
CA PHE A 95 -11.07 -6.02 -1.82
C PHE A 95 -10.25 -5.02 -2.64
N ASP A 96 -10.83 -3.85 -2.83
CA ASP A 96 -10.20 -2.74 -3.54
C ASP A 96 -10.31 -1.42 -2.77
N LEU A 97 -9.36 -0.54 -3.07
CA LEU A 97 -9.31 0.82 -2.55
C LEU A 97 -8.38 1.70 -3.40
N ASN A 98 -8.29 2.98 -3.05
CA ASN A 98 -7.36 3.91 -3.66
C ASN A 98 -6.36 4.43 -2.63
N VAL A 99 -5.06 4.30 -2.90
CA VAL A 99 -4.01 4.82 -2.03
C VAL A 99 -3.57 6.20 -2.53
N VAL A 100 -3.88 7.23 -1.75
CA VAL A 100 -3.60 8.62 -2.09
C VAL A 100 -2.37 9.14 -1.35
N THR A 101 -1.57 9.98 -2.01
CA THR A 101 -0.47 10.69 -1.35
C THR A 101 -1.02 11.87 -0.55
N SER A 102 -0.34 12.23 0.53
CA SER A 102 -0.70 13.43 1.29
C SER A 102 -0.71 14.68 0.39
N PRO A 103 -1.72 15.55 0.47
CA PRO A 103 -1.77 16.80 -0.28
C PRO A 103 -0.64 17.78 0.10
N HIS A 104 -0.01 17.58 1.25
CA HIS A 104 1.20 18.32 1.63
C HIS A 104 2.46 17.92 0.84
N TYR A 105 2.40 16.88 0.01
CA TYR A 105 3.45 16.55 -0.94
C TYR A 105 3.21 17.26 -2.28
N THR A 106 3.37 18.58 -2.28
CA THR A 106 3.76 19.30 -3.50
C THR A 106 5.23 19.58 -3.31
N GLN A 107 6.12 18.89 -4.05
CA GLN A 107 7.51 19.34 -4.10
C GLN A 107 7.49 20.82 -4.46
N ASP A 108 7.99 21.68 -3.58
CA ASP A 108 8.00 23.11 -3.85
C ASP A 108 8.82 23.32 -5.13
N TYR A 109 8.40 24.27 -5.97
CA TYR A 109 9.10 24.57 -7.21
C TYR A 109 10.59 24.83 -6.96
N GLU A 110 10.91 25.42 -5.80
CA GLU A 110 12.27 25.64 -5.33
C GLU A 110 13.06 24.34 -5.15
N GLU A 111 12.47 23.29 -4.57
CA GLU A 111 13.10 21.98 -4.41
C GLU A 111 13.40 21.34 -5.78
N ILE A 112 12.40 21.32 -6.67
CA ILE A 112 12.53 20.78 -8.03
C ILE A 112 13.57 21.57 -8.85
N TYR A 113 13.60 22.89 -8.69
CA TYR A 113 14.55 23.76 -9.37
C TYR A 113 15.98 23.53 -8.88
N MET A 114 16.19 23.51 -7.55
CA MET A 114 17.49 23.29 -6.94
C MET A 114 18.04 21.91 -7.26
N GLU A 115 17.20 20.88 -7.25
CA GLU A 115 17.61 19.51 -7.59
C GLU A 115 17.99 19.39 -9.08
N ARG A 116 17.20 19.96 -10.00
CA ARG A 116 17.55 20.04 -11.43
C ARG A 116 18.84 20.82 -11.66
N ARG A 117 19.03 21.94 -10.95
CA ARG A 117 20.25 22.75 -11.02
C ARG A 117 21.45 21.97 -10.50
N ARG A 118 21.33 21.27 -9.38
CA ARG A 118 22.36 20.41 -8.80
C ARG A 118 22.74 19.27 -9.74
N GLN A 119 21.76 18.58 -10.34
CA GLN A 119 22.00 17.51 -11.32
C GLN A 119 22.68 18.03 -12.60
N LYS A 120 22.28 19.20 -13.12
CA LYS A 120 22.94 19.82 -14.28
C LYS A 120 24.38 20.25 -13.98
N LEU A 121 24.62 20.80 -12.79
CA LEU A 121 25.94 21.27 -12.35
C LEU A 121 26.88 20.13 -11.91
N ALA A 122 26.35 18.93 -11.60
CA ALA A 122 27.12 17.79 -11.12
C ALA A 122 28.16 17.25 -12.13
N GLY A 123 28.16 17.74 -13.38
CA GLY A 123 29.18 17.43 -14.37
C GLY A 123 30.04 18.61 -14.84
N GLU A 124 29.78 19.85 -14.39
CA GLU A 124 30.36 21.05 -15.02
C GLU A 124 31.30 21.87 -14.14
N VAL A 125 31.28 21.74 -12.80
CA VAL A 125 32.09 22.64 -11.94
C VAL A 125 32.79 21.93 -10.77
N ASP A 126 34.11 21.82 -10.86
CA ASP A 126 35.02 21.51 -9.73
C ASP A 126 35.31 22.79 -8.93
N GLY A 127 34.26 23.56 -8.60
CA GLY A 127 34.38 24.91 -8.07
C GLY A 127 33.38 25.20 -6.96
N ASP A 128 33.90 25.61 -5.80
CA ASP A 128 33.14 25.96 -4.60
C ASP A 128 32.16 27.13 -4.89
N LEU A 129 30.88 26.93 -4.56
CA LEU A 129 29.73 27.77 -4.94
C LEU A 129 29.78 29.20 -4.40
N THR A 130 30.70 29.50 -3.48
CA THR A 130 30.85 30.81 -2.83
C THR A 130 31.71 31.82 -3.60
N LYS A 131 32.25 31.46 -4.77
CA LYS A 131 33.18 32.32 -5.54
C LYS A 131 32.57 33.09 -6.71
N GLN A 132 31.25 33.26 -6.79
CA GLN A 132 30.67 34.20 -7.76
C GLN A 132 30.81 35.64 -7.24
N GLY A 133 32.02 36.18 -7.38
CA GLY A 133 32.30 37.59 -7.15
C GLY A 133 31.51 38.43 -8.14
N TYR A 134 30.55 39.21 -7.64
CA TYR A 134 29.92 40.27 -8.40
C TYR A 134 30.97 41.36 -8.66
N TYR A 135 31.23 41.66 -9.94
CA TYR A 135 31.93 42.89 -10.30
C TYR A 135 30.97 44.06 -10.10
N VAL A 136 31.22 44.84 -9.06
CA VAL A 136 30.65 46.19 -8.91
C VAL A 136 31.68 47.17 -9.47
N ASP A 137 31.41 47.70 -10.66
CA ASP A 137 32.17 48.82 -11.20
C ASP A 137 31.96 50.03 -10.29
N PHE A 138 32.94 50.30 -9.43
CA PHE A 138 33.00 51.51 -8.62
C PHE A 138 33.59 52.66 -9.43
N ASP A 139 32.84 53.16 -10.42
CA ASP A 139 33.18 54.46 -10.99
C ASP A 139 32.74 55.56 -10.00
N LYS A 140 33.71 56.03 -9.20
CA LYS A 140 33.53 57.20 -8.35
C LYS A 140 33.34 58.42 -9.27
N THR A 141 32.12 58.93 -9.36
CA THR A 141 31.90 60.28 -9.86
C THR A 141 32.57 61.27 -8.90
N VAL A 142 33.73 61.78 -9.32
CA VAL A 142 34.42 62.89 -8.65
C VAL A 142 33.57 64.14 -8.85
N ARG A 143 33.29 64.85 -7.76
CA ARG A 143 32.56 66.12 -7.75
C ARG A 143 33.53 67.29 -7.70
#